data_AF-A0A6F8YUE8-F1
#
_entry.id   AF-A0A6F8YUE8-F1
#
_cell.length_a   1.000
_cell.length_b   1.000
_cell.length_c   1.000
_cell.angle_alpha   90.00
_cell.angle_beta   90.00
_cell.angle_gamma   90.00
#
_symmetry.space_group_name_H-M   'P 1'
#
loop_
_entity.id
_entity.type
_entity.pdbx_description
1 polymer ?
#
loop_
_entity_poly.entity_id
_entity_poly.type
_entity_poly.pdbx_seq_one_letter_code
_entity_poly.pdbx_strand_id
1 'polypeptide(L)' 'MADSREIHDMRQRAHNAGIEGSSRMNEQQLRDALKMVGKGVDPMKAKSQAKNR' A
#
# COMPACT_ATOMS: atom_id res chain seq x y z
N MET A 1 12.55 -15.65 -7.85
CA MET A 1 12.26 -14.39 -8.60
C MET A 1 10.75 -14.20 -8.73
N ALA A 2 9.98 -14.28 -7.63
CA ALA A 2 8.52 -14.14 -7.62
C ALA A 2 8.06 -12.87 -6.86
N ASP A 3 8.80 -12.50 -5.81
CA ASP A 3 8.47 -11.40 -4.90
C ASP A 3 8.37 -10.01 -5.58
N SER A 4 9.17 -9.76 -6.62
CA SER A 4 9.15 -8.47 -7.32
C SER A 4 7.88 -8.25 -8.15
N ARG A 5 7.23 -9.31 -8.63
CA ARG A 5 5.96 -9.19 -9.38
C ARG A 5 4.79 -8.89 -8.45
N GLU A 6 4.77 -9.51 -7.28
CA GLU A 6 3.71 -9.31 -6.28
C GLU A 6 3.76 -7.89 -5.70
N ILE A 7 4.95 -7.35 -5.43
CA ILE A 7 5.09 -5.93 -5.04
C ILE A 7 4.55 -5.00 -6.12
N HIS A 8 4.79 -5.30 -7.41
CA HIS A 8 4.37 -4.43 -8.50
C HIS A 8 2.84 -4.39 -8.63
N ASP A 9 2.20 -5.56 -8.55
CA ASP A 9 0.73 -5.67 -8.52
C ASP A 9 0.13 -4.95 -7.31
N MET A 10 0.70 -5.15 -6.11
CA MET A 10 0.25 -4.46 -4.91
C MET A 10 0.39 -2.94 -5.04
N ARG A 11 1.48 -2.43 -5.65
CA ARG A 11 1.66 -0.99 -5.91
C ARG A 11 0.60 -0.43 -6.82
N GLN A 12 0.23 -1.19 -7.86
CA GLN A 12 -0.83 -0.81 -8.78
C GLN A 12 -2.20 -0.78 -8.08
N ARG A 13 -2.50 -1.81 -7.27
CA ARG A 13 -3.73 -1.87 -6.46
C ARG A 13 -3.80 -0.74 -5.44
N ALA A 14 -2.68 -0.42 -4.79
CA ALA A 14 -2.59 0.68 -3.85
C ALA A 14 -2.84 2.03 -4.54
N HIS A 15 -2.25 2.24 -5.72
CA HIS A 15 -2.49 3.45 -6.53
C HIS A 15 -3.97 3.57 -6.93
N ASN A 16 -4.58 2.48 -7.40
CA ASN A 16 -6.01 2.46 -7.74
C ASN A 16 -6.93 2.70 -6.53
N ALA A 17 -6.48 2.34 -5.32
CA ALA A 17 -7.18 2.59 -4.07
C ALA A 17 -6.94 4.02 -3.52
N GLY A 18 -6.25 4.90 -4.27
CA GLY A 18 -5.92 6.27 -3.85
C GLY A 18 -4.69 6.38 -2.95
N ILE A 19 -3.95 5.29 -2.73
CA ILE A 19 -2.71 5.27 -1.93
C ILE A 19 -1.55 5.71 -2.84
N GLU A 20 -1.48 7.01 -3.10
CA GLU A 20 -0.44 7.60 -3.94
C GLU A 20 0.95 7.49 -3.29
N GLY A 21 1.97 7.18 -4.09
CA GLY A 21 3.34 7.02 -3.60
C GLY A 21 3.63 5.68 -2.93
N SER A 22 2.82 4.65 -3.20
CA SER A 22 3.09 3.25 -2.84
C SER A 22 4.45 2.74 -3.35
N SER A 23 5.04 3.38 -4.37
CA SER A 23 6.37 3.09 -4.88
C SER A 23 7.49 3.24 -3.85
N ARG A 24 7.30 4.05 -2.80
CA ARG A 24 8.29 4.27 -1.72
C ARG A 24 8.05 3.37 -0.51
N MET A 25 7.05 2.49 -0.56
CA MET A 25 6.69 1.58 0.52
C MET A 25 7.19 0.17 0.20
N ASN A 26 7.57 -0.56 1.25
CA ASN A 26 7.90 -1.98 1.16
C ASN A 26 6.61 -2.84 1.15
N GLU A 27 6.73 -4.14 0.94
CA GLU A 27 5.57 -5.04 0.84
C GLU A 27 4.67 -5.02 2.07
N GLN A 28 5.26 -5.07 3.27
CA GLN A 28 4.51 -5.07 4.53
C GLN A 28 3.72 -3.78 4.70
N GLN A 29 4.36 -2.64 4.44
CA GLN A 29 3.71 -1.33 4.49
C GLN A 29 2.58 -1.21 3.47
N LEU A 30 2.77 -1.72 2.25
CA LEU A 30 1.73 -1.73 1.23
C LEU A 30 0.52 -2.59 1.63
N ARG A 31 0.78 -3.79 2.16
CA ARG A 31 -0.26 -4.71 2.62
C ARG A 31 -1.06 -4.11 3.78
N ASP A 32 -0.39 -3.44 4.72
CA ASP A 32 -1.06 -2.74 5.82
C ASP A 32 -1.91 -1.56 5.32
N ALA A 33 -1.37 -0.74 4.42
CA ALA A 33 -2.10 0.38 3.85
C ALA A 33 -3.36 -0.08 3.07
N LEU A 34 -3.22 -1.12 2.23
CA LEU A 34 -4.35 -1.73 1.53
C LEU A 34 -5.40 -2.29 2.51
N LYS A 35 -4.97 -2.92 3.59
CA LYS A 35 -5.88 -3.45 4.63
C LYS A 35 -6.61 -2.32 5.36
N MET A 36 -5.97 -1.19 5.60
CA MET A 36 -6.60 -0.01 6.20
C MET A 36 -7.62 0.63 5.26
N VAL A 37 -7.27 0.81 3.99
CA VAL A 37 -8.23 1.34 2.99
C VAL A 37 -9.43 0.42 2.82
N GLY A 38 -9.23 -0.90 2.81
CA GLY A 38 -10.33 -1.88 2.81
C GLY A 38 -11.25 -1.82 4.03
N LYS A 39 -10.79 -1.20 5.13
CA LYS A 39 -11.61 -0.92 6.33
C LYS A 39 -12.30 0.44 6.30
N GLY A 40 -12.18 1.20 5.21
CA GLY A 40 -12.71 2.56 5.08
C GLY A 40 -11.81 3.65 5.65
N VAL A 41 -10.54 3.35 5.94
CA VAL A 41 -9.57 4.39 6.31
C VAL A 41 -9.18 5.17 5.07
N ASP A 42 -9.08 6.49 5.21
CA ASP A 42 -8.59 7.36 4.15
C ASP A 42 -7.23 6.88 3.58
N PRO A 43 -7.04 6.80 2.25
CA PRO A 43 -5.81 6.31 1.63
C PRO A 43 -4.53 7.06 2.04
N MET A 44 -4.60 8.38 2.23
CA MET A 44 -3.45 9.17 2.70
C MET A 44 -3.13 8.86 4.16
N LYS A 45 -4.16 8.69 4.99
CA LYS A 45 -3.99 8.30 6.40
C LYS A 45 -3.43 6.88 6.53
N ALA A 46 -3.95 5.93 5.76
CA ALA A 46 -3.49 4.56 5.69
C ALA A 46 -2.01 4.48 5.28
N LYS A 47 -1.60 5.26 4.27
CA LYS A 47 -0.19 5.42 3.88
C LYS A 47 0.67 5.93 5.03
N SER A 48 0.25 7.01 5.70
CA SER A 48 1.03 7.60 6.78
C SER A 48 1.19 6.64 7.96
N GLN A 49 0.13 5.90 8.30
CA GLN A 49 0.18 4.91 9.37
C GLN A 49 1.04 3.71 9.00
N ALA A 50 0.93 3.21 7.77
CA ALA A 50 1.74 2.11 7.30
C ALA A 50 3.22 2.49 7.24
N LYS A 51 3.57 3.70 6.79
CA LYS A 51 4.97 4.15 6.70
C LYS A 51 5.65 4.30 8.07
N ASN A 52 4.87 4.55 9.12
CA ASN A 52 5.38 4.69 10.49
C ASN A 52 5.46 3.35 11.26
N ARG A 53 5.16 2.22 10.61
CA ARG A 53 5.43 0.86 11.11
C ARG A 53 6.68 0.30 10.45
#